data_AF-A0A1B2DM57-F1
#
_entry.id   AF-A0A1B2DM57-F1
#
_cell.length_a   1.000
_cell.length_b   1.000
_cell.length_c   1.000
_cell.angle_alpha   90.00
_cell.angle_beta   90.00
_cell.angle_gamma   90.00
#
_symmetry.space_group_name_H-M   'P 1'
#
loop_
_entity.id
_entity.type
_entity.pdbx_description
1 polymer ?
#
loop_
_entity_poly.entity_id
_entity_poly.type
_entity_poly.pdbx_seq_one_letter_code
_entity_poly.pdbx_strand_id
1 'polypeptide(L)'
;MKQKARLNEEMQSVKTNDKLDTKLKMERVKALTASISQIDAQISQIRAEEIQEKTKIGASKDDQPKKSTSDNPEKNMDQAVKNSMTYDHLGKLAGVREKLQGSNVTMESGIRFDRMVIESNPHNDAGKSAMLENAEQTVFKLKREMMAKTTRQIHAVDQKMKELVDDLGTTDDSSSVNETETVGGKVIASSAANHDKVRERNNRQTEEETQASAHKANVPPSAAAQSIDIRV
;
A
#
# COMPACT_ATOMS: atom_id res chain seq x y z
N MET A 1 3.65 17.30 -25.50
CA MET A 1 3.08 15.92 -25.56
C MET A 1 3.67 15.03 -26.65
N LYS A 2 3.44 15.24 -27.96
CA LYS A 2 3.85 14.29 -29.03
C LYS A 2 5.32 13.81 -28.96
N GLN A 3 6.25 14.67 -28.56
CA GLN A 3 7.68 14.33 -28.38
C GLN A 3 7.93 13.38 -27.19
N LYS A 4 7.25 13.54 -26.06
CA LYS A 4 7.35 12.64 -24.88
C LYS A 4 6.89 11.22 -25.21
N ALA A 5 5.83 11.09 -26.03
CA ALA A 5 5.37 9.78 -26.50
C ALA A 5 6.45 9.05 -27.30
N ARG A 6 7.06 9.73 -28.29
CA ARG A 6 8.17 9.17 -29.10
C ARG A 6 9.39 8.78 -28.26
N LEU A 7 9.79 9.60 -27.27
CA LEU A 7 10.91 9.26 -26.38
C LEU A 7 10.61 8.05 -25.47
N ASN A 8 9.36 7.87 -25.05
CA ASN A 8 8.95 6.71 -24.28
C ASN A 8 8.89 5.43 -25.15
N GLU A 9 8.48 5.57 -26.42
CA GLU A 9 8.51 4.51 -27.43
C GLU A 9 9.95 4.09 -27.77
N GLU A 10 10.87 5.06 -27.96
CA GLU A 10 12.31 4.78 -28.12
C GLU A 10 12.92 4.12 -26.87
N MET A 11 12.52 4.56 -25.66
CA MET A 11 12.96 3.92 -24.43
C MET A 11 12.51 2.45 -24.33
N GLN A 12 11.33 2.09 -24.88
CA GLN A 12 10.91 0.69 -24.96
C GLN A 12 11.74 -0.08 -25.99
N SER A 13 11.91 0.45 -27.20
CA SER A 13 12.67 -0.24 -28.26
C SER A 13 14.14 -0.45 -27.93
N VAL A 14 14.77 0.49 -27.19
CA VAL A 14 16.14 0.32 -26.66
C VAL A 14 16.23 -0.79 -25.61
N LYS A 15 15.20 -0.98 -24.77
CA LYS A 15 15.18 -2.06 -23.77
C LYS A 15 15.07 -3.44 -24.44
N THR A 16 14.16 -3.57 -25.42
CA THR A 16 13.87 -4.83 -26.13
C THR A 16 14.83 -5.16 -27.29
N ASN A 17 15.83 -4.32 -27.58
CA ASN A 17 16.77 -4.55 -28.68
C ASN A 17 17.98 -5.40 -28.24
N ASP A 18 17.90 -6.71 -28.42
CA ASP A 18 18.94 -7.66 -27.98
C ASP A 18 20.26 -7.62 -28.75
N LYS A 19 20.39 -6.71 -29.74
CA LYS A 19 21.65 -6.43 -30.44
C LYS A 19 22.48 -5.31 -29.81
N LEU A 20 21.97 -4.64 -28.76
CA LEU A 20 22.71 -3.64 -28.00
C LEU A 20 23.37 -4.24 -26.76
N ASP A 21 24.64 -3.92 -26.54
CA ASP A 21 25.35 -4.24 -25.31
C ASP A 21 24.63 -3.68 -24.07
N THR A 22 24.66 -4.42 -22.97
CA THR A 22 23.96 -4.13 -21.71
C THR A 22 24.38 -2.79 -21.09
N LYS A 23 25.65 -2.40 -21.20
CA LYS A 23 26.13 -1.10 -20.69
C LYS A 23 25.58 0.03 -21.55
N LEU A 24 25.63 -0.12 -22.88
CA LEU A 24 25.09 0.85 -23.84
C LEU A 24 23.55 0.98 -23.75
N LYS A 25 22.82 -0.13 -23.53
CA LYS A 25 21.38 -0.12 -23.20
C LYS A 25 21.12 0.75 -21.97
N MET A 26 21.86 0.51 -20.87
CA MET A 26 21.66 1.22 -19.61
C MET A 26 21.96 2.72 -19.73
N GLU A 27 23.03 3.08 -20.43
CA GLU A 27 23.39 4.48 -20.70
C GLU A 27 22.34 5.21 -21.55
N ARG A 28 21.88 4.60 -22.65
CA ARG A 28 20.84 5.19 -23.51
C ARG A 28 19.48 5.29 -22.81
N VAL A 29 19.09 4.30 -22.00
CA VAL A 29 17.89 4.39 -21.16
C VAL A 29 18.02 5.51 -20.11
N LYS A 30 19.19 5.69 -19.49
CA LYS A 30 19.44 6.79 -18.55
C LYS A 30 19.33 8.16 -19.23
N ALA A 31 19.91 8.31 -20.43
CA ALA A 31 19.82 9.54 -21.21
C ALA A 31 18.38 9.87 -21.64
N LEU A 32 17.63 8.88 -22.16
CA LEU A 32 16.21 9.05 -22.51
C LEU A 32 15.35 9.39 -21.28
N THR A 33 15.63 8.77 -20.13
CA THR A 33 14.93 9.08 -18.87
C THR A 33 15.19 10.53 -18.44
N ALA A 34 16.45 11.00 -18.47
CA ALA A 34 16.80 12.38 -18.14
C ALA A 34 16.13 13.39 -19.09
N SER A 35 16.08 13.09 -20.39
CA SER A 35 15.39 13.93 -21.39
C SER A 35 13.88 14.02 -21.12
N ILE A 36 13.23 12.92 -20.74
CA ILE A 36 11.81 12.91 -20.35
C ILE A 36 11.59 13.77 -19.09
N SER A 37 12.45 13.65 -18.07
CA SER A 37 12.37 14.49 -16.87
C SER A 37 12.57 15.98 -17.16
N GLN A 38 13.48 16.34 -18.08
CA GLN A 38 13.67 17.73 -18.52
C GLN A 38 12.43 18.30 -19.21
N ILE A 39 11.77 17.50 -20.07
CA ILE A 39 10.52 17.90 -20.74
C ILE A 39 9.38 18.07 -19.72
N ASP A 40 9.30 17.22 -18.69
CA ASP A 40 8.30 17.37 -17.64
C ASP A 40 8.55 18.59 -16.74
N ALA A 41 9.81 18.94 -16.48
CA ALA A 41 10.16 20.19 -15.81
C ALA A 41 9.75 21.42 -16.66
N GLN A 42 10.01 21.41 -17.97
CA GLN A 42 9.57 22.48 -18.89
C GLN A 42 8.05 22.60 -18.98
N ILE A 43 7.31 21.48 -19.03
CA ILE A 43 5.83 21.49 -18.98
C ILE A 43 5.33 22.08 -17.66
N SER A 44 6.01 21.81 -16.54
CA SER A 44 5.66 22.34 -15.22
C SER A 44 5.94 23.84 -15.13
N GLN A 45 7.07 24.31 -15.69
CA GLN A 45 7.41 25.73 -15.80
C GLN A 45 6.37 26.49 -16.65
N ILE A 46 6.07 26.01 -17.86
CA ILE A 46 5.10 26.65 -18.76
C ILE A 46 3.71 26.77 -18.09
N ARG A 47 3.28 25.74 -17.33
CA ARG A 47 2.04 25.80 -16.55
C ARG A 47 2.09 26.82 -15.42
N ALA A 48 3.21 26.93 -14.70
CA ALA A 48 3.38 27.92 -13.65
C ALA A 48 3.41 29.35 -14.22
N GLU A 49 4.02 29.55 -15.39
CA GLU A 49 4.04 30.81 -16.12
C GLU A 49 2.63 31.18 -16.63
N GLU A 50 1.88 30.24 -17.21
CA GLU A 50 0.49 30.43 -17.66
C GLU A 50 -0.45 30.84 -16.49
N ILE A 51 -0.27 30.24 -15.32
CA ILE A 51 -1.01 30.59 -14.09
C ILE A 51 -0.61 31.99 -13.59
N GLN A 52 0.68 32.35 -13.63
CA GLN A 52 1.16 33.68 -13.26
C GLN A 52 0.74 34.78 -14.23
N GLU A 53 0.62 34.48 -15.52
CA GLU A 53 0.17 35.44 -16.54
C GLU A 53 -1.33 35.72 -16.38
N LYS A 54 -2.16 34.68 -16.23
CA LYS A 54 -3.59 34.82 -15.96
C LYS A 54 -3.89 35.62 -14.69
N THR A 55 -3.16 35.33 -13.60
CA THR A 55 -3.32 36.07 -12.33
C THR A 55 -2.81 37.51 -12.40
N LYS A 56 -1.77 37.83 -13.20
CA LYS A 56 -1.34 39.21 -13.46
C LYS A 56 -2.34 40.01 -14.29
N ILE A 57 -2.96 39.39 -15.30
CA ILE A 57 -3.96 40.06 -16.16
C ILE A 57 -5.24 40.42 -15.37
N GLY A 58 -5.62 39.61 -14.38
CA GLY A 58 -6.76 39.91 -13.50
C GLY A 58 -6.50 40.99 -12.43
N ALA A 59 -5.24 41.29 -12.10
CA ALA A 59 -4.85 42.11 -10.95
C ALA A 59 -4.86 43.63 -11.23
N SER A 60 -5.87 44.17 -11.90
CA SER A 60 -5.94 45.61 -12.26
C SER A 60 -7.37 46.17 -12.38
N LYS A 61 -8.14 46.15 -11.28
CA LYS A 61 -9.10 47.22 -10.94
C LYS A 61 -9.68 47.13 -9.51
N ASP A 62 -9.48 48.23 -8.78
CA ASP A 62 -10.30 48.87 -7.74
C ASP A 62 -10.82 48.10 -6.50
N ASP A 63 -10.67 48.76 -5.34
CA ASP A 63 -11.21 48.38 -4.04
C ASP A 63 -12.75 48.48 -3.95
N GLN A 64 -13.41 47.45 -3.39
CA GLN A 64 -14.21 47.59 -2.16
C GLN A 64 -14.78 46.24 -1.67
N PRO A 65 -14.95 46.03 -0.35
CA PRO A 65 -15.48 44.80 0.21
C PRO A 65 -17.02 44.72 0.10
N LYS A 66 -17.55 44.31 -1.05
CA LYS A 66 -18.97 43.92 -1.18
C LYS A 66 -19.16 42.44 -0.87
N LYS A 67 -20.13 42.14 0.01
CA LYS A 67 -20.58 40.76 0.28
C LYS A 67 -21.03 40.10 -1.03
N SER A 68 -20.40 38.98 -1.33
CA SER A 68 -20.69 38.05 -2.42
C SER A 68 -20.52 36.66 -1.79
N THR A 69 -21.42 35.65 -1.90
CA THR A 69 -22.48 35.43 -2.90
C THR A 69 -22.00 35.70 -4.32
N SER A 70 -20.82 35.20 -4.60
CA SER A 70 -20.33 34.92 -5.94
C SER A 70 -19.98 33.43 -5.96
N ASP A 71 -20.81 32.65 -6.65
CA ASP A 71 -20.40 31.38 -7.22
C ASP A 71 -19.31 31.68 -8.26
N ASN A 72 -18.08 31.90 -7.80
CA ASN A 72 -16.99 32.31 -8.68
C ASN A 72 -16.63 31.11 -9.57
N PRO A 73 -16.93 31.15 -10.88
CA PRO A 73 -16.78 29.99 -11.75
C PRO A 73 -15.32 29.54 -11.86
N GLU A 74 -14.36 30.45 -11.67
CA GLU A 74 -12.93 30.13 -11.69
C GLU A 74 -12.54 29.25 -10.49
N LYS A 75 -13.03 29.57 -9.27
CA LYS A 75 -12.81 28.74 -8.08
C LYS A 75 -13.45 27.36 -8.24
N ASN A 76 -14.66 27.31 -8.80
CA ASN A 76 -15.39 26.06 -9.00
C ASN A 76 -14.70 25.18 -10.08
N MET A 77 -14.14 25.79 -11.12
CA MET A 77 -13.33 25.12 -12.14
C MET A 77 -11.99 24.61 -11.58
N ASP A 78 -11.26 25.43 -10.81
CA ASP A 78 -10.03 25.00 -10.13
C ASP A 78 -10.29 23.83 -9.17
N GLN A 79 -11.41 23.86 -8.44
CA GLN A 79 -11.78 22.76 -7.54
C GLN A 79 -12.19 21.51 -8.32
N ALA A 80 -12.93 21.63 -9.41
CA ALA A 80 -13.24 20.50 -10.30
C ALA A 80 -11.96 19.88 -10.92
N VAL A 81 -10.98 20.70 -11.29
CA VAL A 81 -9.68 20.25 -11.80
C VAL A 81 -8.88 19.52 -10.71
N LYS A 82 -8.82 20.04 -9.47
CA LYS A 82 -8.20 19.34 -8.34
C LYS A 82 -8.88 18.00 -8.06
N ASN A 83 -10.21 17.98 -7.89
CA ASN A 83 -10.96 16.77 -7.59
C ASN A 83 -10.78 15.73 -8.71
N SER A 84 -10.79 16.15 -9.97
CA SER A 84 -10.46 15.30 -11.13
C SER A 84 -9.06 14.70 -11.00
N MET A 85 -8.02 15.50 -10.70
CA MET A 85 -6.67 14.97 -10.44
C MET A 85 -6.62 14.03 -9.23
N THR A 86 -7.39 14.27 -8.18
CA THR A 86 -7.43 13.41 -6.98
C THR A 86 -8.04 12.05 -7.29
N TYR A 87 -9.18 11.98 -7.99
CA TYR A 87 -9.76 10.72 -8.49
C TYR A 87 -8.78 9.99 -9.42
N ASP A 88 -8.08 10.72 -10.28
CA ASP A 88 -7.07 10.19 -11.19
C ASP A 88 -5.86 9.60 -10.43
N HIS A 89 -5.54 10.07 -9.22
CA HIS A 89 -4.53 9.46 -8.34
C HIS A 89 -5.09 8.30 -7.52
N LEU A 90 -6.32 8.41 -7.01
CA LEU A 90 -7.01 7.35 -6.28
C LEU A 90 -7.15 6.07 -7.13
N GLY A 91 -7.53 6.21 -8.41
CA GLY A 91 -7.59 5.10 -9.36
C GLY A 91 -6.22 4.45 -9.63
N LYS A 92 -5.14 5.25 -9.71
CA LYS A 92 -3.77 4.73 -9.85
C LYS A 92 -3.33 3.96 -8.60
N LEU A 93 -3.65 4.46 -7.40
CA LEU A 93 -3.37 3.77 -6.14
C LEU A 93 -4.17 2.47 -6.01
N ALA A 94 -5.46 2.46 -6.36
CA ALA A 94 -6.28 1.25 -6.39
C ALA A 94 -5.69 0.17 -7.31
N GLY A 95 -5.26 0.55 -8.53
CA GLY A 95 -4.60 -0.36 -9.47
C GLY A 95 -3.19 -0.80 -9.06
N VAL A 96 -2.53 -0.12 -8.11
CA VAL A 96 -1.30 -0.59 -7.46
C VAL A 96 -1.63 -1.57 -6.33
N ARG A 97 -2.62 -1.24 -5.50
CA ARG A 97 -3.13 -2.08 -4.41
C ARG A 97 -3.54 -3.47 -4.91
N GLU A 98 -4.33 -3.51 -5.98
CA GLU A 98 -4.76 -4.75 -6.63
C GLU A 98 -3.58 -5.62 -7.08
N LYS A 99 -2.56 -5.03 -7.71
CA LYS A 99 -1.35 -5.74 -8.16
C LYS A 99 -0.53 -6.30 -7.00
N LEU A 100 -0.43 -5.56 -5.90
CA LEU A 100 0.22 -6.04 -4.68
C LEU A 100 -0.58 -7.19 -4.03
N GLN A 101 -1.91 -7.12 -4.03
CA GLN A 101 -2.78 -8.20 -3.54
C GLN A 101 -2.68 -9.46 -4.41
N GLY A 102 -2.74 -9.31 -5.74
CA GLY A 102 -2.54 -10.42 -6.68
C GLY A 102 -1.14 -11.05 -6.56
N SER A 103 -0.11 -10.24 -6.28
CA SER A 103 1.24 -10.74 -5.99
C SER A 103 1.28 -11.60 -4.71
N ASN A 104 0.61 -11.18 -3.64
CA ASN A 104 0.47 -11.96 -2.42
C ASN A 104 -0.26 -13.29 -2.64
N VAL A 105 -1.41 -13.27 -3.34
CA VAL A 105 -2.16 -14.48 -3.70
C VAL A 105 -1.28 -15.42 -4.53
N THR A 106 -0.55 -14.90 -5.52
CA THR A 106 0.36 -15.70 -6.35
C THR A 106 1.48 -16.36 -5.53
N MET A 107 2.07 -15.63 -4.57
CA MET A 107 3.10 -16.19 -3.68
C MET A 107 2.53 -17.26 -2.75
N GLU A 108 1.33 -17.07 -2.20
CA GLU A 108 0.68 -18.05 -1.33
C GLU A 108 0.27 -19.32 -2.10
N SER A 109 -0.37 -19.17 -3.26
CA SER A 109 -0.66 -20.28 -4.18
C SER A 109 0.61 -21.02 -4.60
N GLY A 110 1.71 -20.30 -4.82
CA GLY A 110 3.02 -20.89 -5.09
C GLY A 110 3.56 -21.74 -3.93
N ILE A 111 3.48 -21.27 -2.68
CA ILE A 111 3.87 -22.08 -1.50
C ILE A 111 2.99 -23.33 -1.40
N ARG A 112 1.67 -23.19 -1.56
CA ARG A 112 0.71 -24.31 -1.52
C ARG A 112 1.01 -25.34 -2.62
N PHE A 113 1.35 -24.90 -3.83
CA PHE A 113 1.71 -25.76 -4.96
C PHE A 113 3.05 -26.47 -4.73
N ASP A 114 4.12 -25.74 -4.41
CA ASP A 114 5.45 -26.34 -4.15
C ASP A 114 5.38 -27.39 -3.05
N ARG A 115 4.64 -27.10 -1.96
CA ARG A 115 4.37 -28.04 -0.88
C ARG A 115 3.61 -29.27 -1.37
N MET A 116 2.55 -29.09 -2.16
CA MET A 116 1.80 -30.21 -2.75
C MET A 116 2.68 -31.09 -3.62
N VAL A 117 3.59 -30.51 -4.43
CA VAL A 117 4.53 -31.29 -5.26
C VAL A 117 5.42 -32.18 -4.37
N ILE A 118 6.02 -31.63 -3.31
CA ILE A 118 6.81 -32.39 -2.33
C ILE A 118 5.97 -33.47 -1.64
N GLU A 119 4.74 -33.15 -1.23
CA GLU A 119 3.85 -34.06 -0.50
C GLU A 119 3.23 -35.15 -1.40
N SER A 120 3.11 -34.92 -2.71
CA SER A 120 2.48 -35.84 -3.68
C SER A 120 3.30 -37.06 -4.08
N ASN A 121 4.59 -37.12 -3.75
CA ASN A 121 5.44 -38.27 -4.10
C ASN A 121 4.82 -39.58 -3.54
N PRO A 122 4.45 -40.55 -4.39
CA PRO A 122 3.72 -41.75 -3.99
C PRO A 122 4.57 -42.77 -3.22
N HIS A 123 5.90 -42.62 -3.25
CA HIS A 123 6.79 -43.39 -2.39
C HIS A 123 7.02 -42.66 -1.06
N ASN A 124 6.88 -43.38 0.04
CA ASN A 124 7.09 -42.84 1.39
C ASN A 124 8.58 -42.75 1.73
N ASP A 125 9.28 -41.93 0.96
CA ASP A 125 10.72 -41.67 1.07
C ASP A 125 11.06 -40.90 2.36
N ALA A 126 12.06 -41.35 3.11
CA ALA A 126 12.57 -40.65 4.29
C ALA A 126 13.15 -39.27 3.95
N GLY A 127 13.67 -39.09 2.73
CA GLY A 127 14.13 -37.81 2.21
C GLY A 127 13.02 -36.76 2.05
N LYS A 128 11.75 -37.18 1.94
CA LYS A 128 10.57 -36.31 1.77
C LYS A 128 10.42 -35.30 2.90
N SER A 129 10.55 -35.75 4.15
CA SER A 129 10.44 -34.88 5.33
C SER A 129 11.59 -33.86 5.39
N ALA A 130 12.83 -34.29 5.12
CA ALA A 130 13.99 -33.41 5.08
C ALA A 130 13.90 -32.40 3.92
N MET A 131 13.38 -32.80 2.75
CA MET A 131 13.15 -31.89 1.62
C MET A 131 12.07 -30.85 1.95
N LEU A 132 10.97 -31.25 2.60
CA LEU A 132 9.92 -30.34 3.03
C LEU A 132 10.43 -29.35 4.09
N GLU A 133 11.20 -29.82 5.07
CA GLU A 133 11.82 -28.96 6.09
C GLU A 133 12.80 -27.95 5.47
N ASN A 134 13.68 -28.37 4.58
CA ASN A 134 14.60 -27.47 3.87
C ASN A 134 13.83 -26.42 3.04
N ALA A 135 12.75 -26.81 2.34
CA ALA A 135 11.91 -25.89 1.59
C ALA A 135 11.17 -24.88 2.52
N GLU A 136 10.68 -25.34 3.66
CA GLU A 136 10.01 -24.54 4.69
C GLU A 136 10.96 -23.49 5.30
N GLN A 137 12.17 -23.90 5.66
CA GLN A 137 13.21 -23.02 6.23
C GLN A 137 13.80 -22.03 5.22
N THR A 138 13.82 -22.37 3.91
CA THR A 138 14.40 -21.53 2.85
C THR A 138 13.35 -20.82 2.00
N VAL A 139 12.81 -21.48 0.98
CA VAL A 139 11.95 -20.90 -0.07
C VAL A 139 10.62 -20.40 0.51
N PHE A 140 9.95 -21.18 1.37
CA PHE A 140 8.64 -20.79 1.90
C PHE A 140 8.77 -19.71 2.97
N LYS A 141 9.85 -19.73 3.78
CA LYS A 141 10.20 -18.61 4.66
C LYS A 141 10.42 -17.32 3.86
N LEU A 142 11.27 -17.35 2.83
CA LEU A 142 11.55 -16.17 1.99
C LEU A 142 10.29 -15.66 1.27
N LYS A 143 9.45 -16.55 0.71
CA LYS A 143 8.16 -16.17 0.11
C LYS A 143 7.23 -15.49 1.12
N ARG A 144 7.15 -15.99 2.36
CA ARG A 144 6.36 -15.36 3.46
C ARG A 144 6.93 -14.00 3.91
N GLU A 145 8.24 -13.85 3.97
CA GLU A 145 8.90 -12.56 4.26
C GLU A 145 8.62 -11.53 3.16
N MET A 146 8.64 -11.95 1.89
CA MET A 146 8.22 -11.10 0.76
C MET A 146 6.73 -10.75 0.83
N MET A 147 5.85 -11.71 1.14
CA MET A 147 4.42 -11.45 1.35
C MET A 147 4.19 -10.41 2.46
N ALA A 148 4.89 -10.54 3.60
CA ALA A 148 4.80 -9.57 4.70
C ALA A 148 5.28 -8.16 4.29
N LYS A 149 6.32 -8.07 3.46
CA LYS A 149 6.79 -6.80 2.88
C LYS A 149 5.75 -6.19 1.93
N THR A 150 5.14 -6.99 1.07
CA THR A 150 4.05 -6.58 0.16
C THR A 150 2.81 -6.13 0.93
N THR A 151 2.43 -6.81 2.03
CA THR A 151 1.34 -6.38 2.92
C THR A 151 1.60 -5.02 3.55
N ARG A 152 2.84 -4.73 3.97
CA ARG A 152 3.22 -3.38 4.44
C ARG A 152 3.10 -2.32 3.33
N GLN A 153 3.41 -2.68 2.07
CA GLN A 153 3.20 -1.79 0.92
C GLN A 153 1.71 -1.57 0.62
N ILE A 154 0.86 -2.58 0.76
CA ILE A 154 -0.61 -2.45 0.66
C ILE A 154 -1.11 -1.45 1.70
N HIS A 155 -0.73 -1.58 2.97
CA HIS A 155 -1.14 -0.62 4.01
C HIS A 155 -0.63 0.82 3.75
N ALA A 156 0.58 0.98 3.21
CA ALA A 156 1.11 2.30 2.82
C ALA A 156 0.40 2.89 1.58
N VAL A 157 -0.27 2.07 0.77
CA VAL A 157 -1.16 2.52 -0.30
C VAL A 157 -2.56 2.81 0.24
N ASP A 158 -3.11 1.96 1.10
CA ASP A 158 -4.40 2.16 1.78
C ASP A 158 -4.42 3.48 2.55
N GLN A 159 -3.34 3.80 3.28
CA GLN A 159 -3.20 5.08 3.98
C GLN A 159 -3.28 6.27 3.01
N LYS A 160 -2.54 6.23 1.90
CA LYS A 160 -2.56 7.30 0.88
C LYS A 160 -3.89 7.42 0.15
N MET A 161 -4.59 6.29 -0.04
CA MET A 161 -5.95 6.31 -0.57
C MET A 161 -6.93 6.96 0.42
N LYS A 162 -6.74 6.75 1.73
CA LYS A 162 -7.52 7.46 2.76
C LYS A 162 -7.19 8.96 2.78
N GLU A 163 -5.91 9.34 2.79
CA GLU A 163 -5.46 10.74 2.76
C GLU A 163 -6.12 11.50 1.58
N LEU A 164 -6.10 10.93 0.36
CA LEU A 164 -6.76 11.52 -0.81
C LEU A 164 -8.30 11.54 -0.77
N VAL A 165 -8.93 10.72 0.08
CA VAL A 165 -10.40 10.73 0.29
C VAL A 165 -10.79 11.75 1.36
N ASP A 166 -9.98 11.88 2.41
CA ASP A 166 -10.12 12.93 3.43
C ASP A 166 -9.88 14.34 2.80
N ASP A 167 -8.92 14.46 1.87
CA ASP A 167 -8.68 15.66 1.04
C ASP A 167 -9.88 16.05 0.15
N LEU A 168 -10.69 15.07 -0.30
CA LEU A 168 -11.92 15.36 -1.04
C LEU A 168 -13.03 15.83 -0.09
N GLY A 169 -13.29 15.07 0.98
CA GLY A 169 -14.38 15.35 1.93
C GLY A 169 -14.25 16.69 2.64
N THR A 170 -13.02 17.15 2.90
CA THR A 170 -12.76 18.47 3.53
C THR A 170 -13.01 19.67 2.61
N THR A 171 -13.27 19.48 1.31
CA THR A 171 -13.43 20.60 0.36
C THR A 171 -14.86 21.14 0.22
N ASP A 172 -15.88 20.39 0.63
CA ASP A 172 -17.28 20.86 0.62
C ASP A 172 -17.66 21.63 1.90
N ASP A 173 -17.02 21.35 3.04
CA ASP A 173 -17.41 21.86 4.37
C ASP A 173 -17.12 23.36 4.63
N SER A 174 -16.72 24.11 3.59
CA SER A 174 -16.47 25.56 3.67
C SER A 174 -17.73 26.43 3.73
N SER A 175 -18.92 25.86 3.96
CA SER A 175 -20.19 26.59 3.78
C SER A 175 -21.35 26.27 4.75
N SER A 176 -21.11 25.73 5.96
CA SER A 176 -22.17 25.72 7.01
C SER A 176 -21.68 25.81 8.47
N VAL A 177 -20.92 26.86 8.82
CA VAL A 177 -20.81 27.30 10.22
C VAL A 177 -22.12 27.99 10.63
N ASN A 178 -23.10 27.21 11.05
CA ASN A 178 -24.35 27.72 11.65
C ASN A 178 -24.10 28.10 13.11
N GLU A 179 -23.42 29.23 13.32
CA GLU A 179 -23.43 29.94 14.61
C GLU A 179 -24.86 30.40 14.92
N THR A 180 -25.45 29.83 15.98
CA THR A 180 -26.70 30.34 16.58
C THR A 180 -26.56 30.46 18.09
N GLU A 181 -25.63 31.30 18.54
CA GLU A 181 -25.73 31.91 19.87
C GLU A 181 -26.71 33.09 19.85
N THR A 182 -27.87 32.94 20.50
CA THR A 182 -28.50 34.03 21.26
C THR A 182 -29.30 33.48 22.44
N VAL A 183 -28.65 33.48 23.60
CA VAL A 183 -29.18 33.83 24.93
C VAL A 183 -30.72 33.77 25.10
N GLY A 184 -31.21 32.73 25.78
CA GLY A 184 -32.62 32.58 26.20
C GLY A 184 -32.75 31.52 27.29
N GLY A 185 -32.28 31.81 28.50
CA GLY A 185 -31.91 30.78 29.47
C GLY A 185 -33.05 30.11 30.24
N LYS A 186 -32.89 28.80 30.49
CA LYS A 186 -33.42 28.14 31.69
C LYS A 186 -32.49 27.02 32.16
N VAL A 187 -31.80 27.25 33.28
CA VAL A 187 -30.99 26.23 33.94
C VAL A 187 -31.90 25.27 34.72
N ILE A 188 -31.78 23.97 34.48
CA ILE A 188 -32.18 22.93 35.43
C ILE A 188 -31.03 21.93 35.49
N ALA A 189 -30.40 21.82 36.67
CA ALA A 189 -29.34 20.86 36.94
C ALA A 189 -29.84 19.78 37.91
N SER A 190 -29.71 18.52 37.51
CA SER A 190 -29.81 17.34 38.36
C SER A 190 -29.05 16.22 37.62
N SER A 191 -27.80 15.89 37.96
CA SER A 191 -27.31 15.37 39.25
C SER A 191 -27.84 13.98 39.57
N ALA A 192 -27.08 12.96 39.16
CA ALA A 192 -26.93 11.68 39.84
C ALA A 192 -25.63 11.02 39.33
N ALA A 193 -24.93 10.28 40.19
CA ALA A 193 -23.71 9.56 39.82
C ALA A 193 -23.67 8.17 40.49
N ASN A 194 -22.89 7.27 39.87
CA ASN A 194 -22.41 5.98 40.38
C ASN A 194 -23.36 4.76 40.37
N HIS A 195 -22.69 3.59 40.24
CA HIS A 195 -23.16 2.20 40.39
C HIS A 195 -24.14 1.66 39.30
N ASP A 196 -24.16 0.34 39.00
CA ASP A 196 -23.48 -0.78 39.66
C ASP A 196 -22.95 -1.91 38.73
N LYS A 197 -22.28 -2.93 39.30
CA LYS A 197 -21.73 -4.14 38.63
C LYS A 197 -22.59 -5.42 38.84
N VAL A 198 -23.06 -6.04 37.74
CA VAL A 198 -23.47 -7.47 37.61
C VAL A 198 -23.22 -7.86 36.15
N ARG A 199 -22.53 -8.94 35.70
CA ARG A 199 -21.83 -10.13 36.25
C ARG A 199 -22.65 -11.34 36.71
N GLU A 200 -22.52 -12.44 35.93
CA GLU A 200 -22.95 -13.84 36.21
C GLU A 200 -24.47 -14.06 36.32
N ARG A 201 -25.06 -15.28 36.12
CA ARG A 201 -24.61 -16.64 35.68
C ARG A 201 -25.77 -17.24 34.82
N ASN A 202 -25.79 -18.38 34.13
CA ASN A 202 -25.12 -19.70 34.08
C ASN A 202 -25.03 -20.15 32.57
N ASN A 203 -24.42 -21.23 32.06
CA ASN A 203 -24.07 -22.61 32.48
C ASN A 203 -25.25 -23.62 32.34
N ARG A 204 -25.18 -24.70 31.52
CA ARG A 204 -24.53 -26.02 31.76
C ARG A 204 -24.74 -26.96 30.53
N GLN A 205 -24.18 -28.19 30.38
CA GLN A 205 -22.95 -28.89 30.84
C GLN A 205 -23.11 -30.41 30.56
N THR A 206 -22.25 -31.02 29.74
CA THR A 206 -21.85 -32.46 29.69
C THR A 206 -20.68 -32.57 28.68
N GLU A 207 -19.48 -33.13 28.89
CA GLU A 207 -18.84 -34.13 29.80
C GLU A 207 -18.62 -35.53 29.21
N GLU A 208 -17.62 -36.24 29.77
CA GLU A 208 -16.81 -37.37 29.22
C GLU A 208 -15.82 -36.92 28.12
N GLU A 209 -14.48 -36.83 28.31
CA GLU A 209 -13.47 -37.40 29.24
C GLU A 209 -12.94 -38.82 28.93
N THR A 210 -11.65 -38.91 28.56
CA THR A 210 -10.72 -39.96 29.03
C THR A 210 -9.29 -39.40 29.07
N GLN A 211 -8.41 -39.94 29.93
CA GLN A 211 -7.13 -39.33 30.34
C GLN A 211 -5.86 -40.11 29.89
N ALA A 212 -4.71 -39.74 30.51
CA ALA A 212 -3.41 -40.44 30.62
C ALA A 212 -2.36 -40.18 29.52
N SER A 213 -1.06 -40.05 29.83
CA SER A 213 -0.37 -39.74 31.11
C SER A 213 1.04 -39.18 30.85
N ALA A 214 1.70 -38.60 31.85
CA ALA A 214 2.99 -37.91 31.72
C ALA A 214 4.22 -38.79 31.98
N HIS A 215 5.34 -38.48 31.32
CA HIS A 215 6.70 -38.89 31.73
C HIS A 215 7.73 -37.75 31.47
N LYS A 216 8.97 -37.91 31.98
CA LYS A 216 9.82 -36.79 32.42
C LYS A 216 11.32 -37.01 32.14
N ALA A 217 12.04 -35.89 31.93
CA ALA A 217 13.47 -35.66 32.22
C ALA A 217 14.56 -35.78 31.11
N ASN A 218 15.53 -34.87 31.28
CA ASN A 218 16.95 -34.88 30.89
C ASN A 218 17.44 -34.59 29.45
N VAL A 219 18.67 -34.07 29.43
CA VAL A 219 19.49 -33.63 28.28
C VAL A 219 20.92 -34.26 28.43
N PRO A 220 21.91 -34.09 27.50
CA PRO A 220 22.76 -35.20 27.04
C PRO A 220 24.19 -35.17 27.65
N PRO A 221 25.17 -35.99 27.19
CA PRO A 221 25.96 -35.61 25.99
C PRO A 221 26.56 -36.74 25.11
N SER A 222 26.98 -36.36 23.89
CA SER A 222 28.18 -36.77 23.12
C SER A 222 28.69 -38.24 23.10
N ALA A 223 28.83 -38.80 21.88
CA ALA A 223 29.85 -39.82 21.58
C ALA A 223 30.30 -39.84 20.09
N ALA A 224 31.62 -39.87 19.88
CA ALA A 224 32.38 -40.36 18.72
C ALA A 224 31.83 -40.16 17.28
N ALA A 225 32.34 -39.15 16.57
CA ALA A 225 32.50 -39.22 15.11
C ALA A 225 33.71 -40.11 14.78
N GLN A 226 33.54 -41.11 13.91
CA GLN A 226 34.63 -42.00 13.49
C GLN A 226 35.36 -41.42 12.27
N SER A 227 36.68 -41.28 12.38
CA SER A 227 37.56 -40.83 11.30
C SER A 227 37.86 -41.95 10.31
N ILE A 228 37.66 -41.71 9.02
CA ILE A 228 38.09 -42.62 7.94
C ILE A 228 39.42 -42.09 7.38
N ASP A 229 40.49 -42.88 7.52
CA ASP A 229 41.78 -42.63 6.87
C ASP A 229 41.70 -43.09 5.40
N ILE A 230 42.06 -42.20 4.47
CA ILE A 230 42.15 -42.51 3.03
C ILE A 230 43.55 -42.10 2.57
N ARG A 231 44.40 -43.10 2.39
CA ARG A 231 45.73 -42.94 1.77
C ARG A 231 45.64 -43.31 0.30
N VAL A 232 46.47 -42.65 -0.50
CA VAL A 232 46.65 -42.84 -1.94
C VAL A 232 48.08 -43.31 -2.18
#